data_AF-K6YMT5-F1
#
_entry.id   AF-K6YMT5-F1
#
_cell.length_a   1.000
_cell.length_b   1.000
_cell.length_c   1.000
_cell.angle_alpha   90.00
_cell.angle_beta   90.00
_cell.angle_gamma   90.00
#
_symmetry.space_group_name_H-M   'P 1'
#
loop_
_entity.id
_entity.type
_entity.pdbx_description
1 polymer ?
#
loop_
_entity_poly.entity_id
_entity_poly.type
_entity_poly.pdbx_seq_one_letter_code
_entity_poly.pdbx_strand_id
1 'polypeptide(L)'
;MNISNNVNSAIVSGTIGIKRASEGIAQNTSNLASLSSFSAPTSDPQEFLANATLNQLSAIKQVLPQGSEGITSNLVGLSINLTNAQASTKVVETASGTVGTILDLLA
;
A
#
# COMPACT_ATOMS: atom_id res chain seq x y z
N MET A 1 32.16 -8.06 16.85
CA MET A 1 30.87 -7.70 16.20
C MET A 1 31.15 -7.50 14.72
N ASN A 2 30.51 -8.25 13.81
CA ASN A 2 30.81 -8.18 12.37
C ASN A 2 29.95 -7.08 11.72
N ILE A 3 30.53 -5.87 11.62
CA ILE A 3 29.86 -4.65 11.15
C ILE A 3 29.44 -4.79 9.69
N SER A 4 30.28 -5.36 8.83
CA SER A 4 29.97 -5.58 7.40
C SER A 4 28.75 -6.48 7.19
N ASN A 5 28.63 -7.56 7.97
CA ASN A 5 27.47 -8.45 7.90
C ASN A 5 26.17 -7.76 8.40
N ASN A 6 26.27 -6.91 9.42
CA ASN A 6 25.11 -6.15 9.91
C ASN A 6 24.63 -5.11 8.90
N VAL A 7 25.55 -4.36 8.29
CA VAL A 7 25.24 -3.33 7.28
C VAL A 7 24.64 -3.96 6.03
N ASN A 8 25.22 -5.06 5.52
CA ASN A 8 24.65 -5.77 4.38
C ASN A 8 23.24 -6.32 4.70
N SER A 9 23.06 -6.92 5.88
CA SER A 9 21.75 -7.40 6.32
C SER A 9 20.72 -6.26 6.43
N ALA A 10 21.13 -5.08 6.92
CA ALA A 10 20.26 -3.91 7.00
C ALA A 10 19.84 -3.40 5.60
N ILE A 11 20.76 -3.33 4.65
CA ILE A 11 20.45 -2.95 3.26
C ILE A 11 19.48 -3.97 2.63
N VAL A 12 19.77 -5.27 2.76
CA VAL A 12 18.93 -6.34 2.19
C VAL A 12 17.54 -6.34 2.83
N SER A 13 17.45 -6.29 4.15
CA SER A 13 16.17 -6.27 4.86
C SER A 13 15.35 -5.00 4.58
N GLY A 14 16.01 -3.84 4.54
CA GLY A 14 15.38 -2.58 4.16
C GLY A 14 14.85 -2.58 2.73
N THR A 15 15.62 -3.08 1.76
CA THR A 15 15.15 -3.19 0.36
C THR A 15 13.99 -4.18 0.21
N ILE A 16 14.01 -5.30 0.93
CA ILE A 16 12.88 -6.24 1.00
C ILE A 16 11.64 -5.56 1.60
N GLY A 17 11.80 -4.78 2.67
CA GLY A 17 10.72 -4.04 3.31
C GLY A 17 10.07 -3.03 2.37
N ILE A 18 10.88 -2.25 1.63
CA ILE A 18 10.40 -1.32 0.59
C ILE A 18 9.61 -2.06 -0.48
N LYS A 19 10.12 -3.20 -0.97
CA LYS A 19 9.43 -4.00 -2.00
C LYS A 19 8.06 -4.48 -1.52
N ARG A 20 7.98 -5.06 -0.31
CA ARG A 20 6.71 -5.52 0.27
C ARG A 20 5.71 -4.38 0.46
N ALA A 21 6.20 -3.24 0.94
CA ALA A 21 5.36 -2.06 1.09
C ALA A 21 4.84 -1.55 -0.26
N SER A 22 5.67 -1.57 -1.30
CA SER A 22 5.26 -1.22 -2.67
C SER A 22 4.19 -2.15 -3.21
N GLU A 23 4.33 -3.47 -3.00
CA GLU A 23 3.33 -4.47 -3.39
C GLU A 23 2.00 -4.25 -2.66
N GLY A 24 2.06 -3.99 -1.35
CA GLY A 24 0.89 -3.66 -0.55
C GLY A 24 0.20 -2.36 -1.02
N ILE A 25 0.95 -1.29 -1.27
CA ILE A 25 0.40 -0.04 -1.83
C ILE A 25 -0.34 -0.33 -3.14
N ALA A 26 0.30 -1.05 -4.07
CA ALA A 26 -0.32 -1.38 -5.36
C ALA A 26 -1.63 -2.15 -5.20
N GLN A 27 -1.67 -3.15 -4.31
CA GLN A 27 -2.88 -3.93 -4.04
C GLN A 27 -4.00 -3.05 -3.47
N ASN A 28 -3.70 -2.28 -2.43
CA ASN A 28 -4.70 -1.41 -1.80
C ASN A 28 -5.20 -0.31 -2.76
N THR A 29 -4.32 0.26 -3.59
CA THR A 29 -4.71 1.23 -4.64
C THR A 29 -5.58 0.58 -5.71
N SER A 30 -5.25 -0.63 -6.16
CA SER A 30 -6.07 -1.37 -7.13
C SER A 30 -7.47 -1.64 -6.60
N ASN A 31 -7.59 -2.02 -5.32
CA ASN A 31 -8.86 -2.24 -4.65
C ASN A 31 -9.69 -0.94 -4.54
N LEU A 32 -9.06 0.21 -4.33
CA LEU A 32 -9.76 1.50 -4.31
C LEU A 32 -10.19 1.95 -5.72
N ALA A 33 -9.36 1.70 -6.73
CA ALA A 33 -9.65 2.05 -8.11
C ALA A 33 -10.80 1.20 -8.70
N SER A 34 -10.92 -0.07 -8.32
CA SER A 34 -12.05 -0.89 -8.74
C SER A 34 -13.38 -0.37 -8.19
N LEU A 35 -13.39 0.17 -6.97
CA LEU A 35 -14.56 0.79 -6.36
C LEU A 35 -14.99 2.09 -7.04
N SER A 36 -14.05 2.89 -7.58
CA SER A 36 -14.38 4.12 -8.31
C SER A 36 -14.88 3.87 -9.74
N SER A 37 -14.62 2.68 -10.30
CA SER A 37 -15.03 2.32 -11.67
C SER A 37 -16.54 2.05 -11.84
N PHE A 38 -17.31 1.96 -10.76
CA PHE A 38 -18.77 1.74 -10.78
C PHE A 38 -19.60 2.99 -11.16
N SER A 39 -18.96 4.09 -11.60
CA SER A 39 -19.62 5.38 -11.84
C SER A 39 -19.49 5.88 -13.29
N ALA A 40 -19.61 5.01 -14.29
CA ALA A 40 -19.84 5.44 -15.66
C ALA A 40 -21.36 5.52 -15.93
N PRO A 41 -21.93 6.69 -16.25
CA PRO A 41 -23.34 6.79 -16.59
C PRO A 41 -23.60 6.06 -17.91
N THR A 42 -24.53 5.11 -17.92
CA THR A 42 -25.13 4.61 -19.16
C THR A 42 -25.92 5.76 -19.80
N SER A 43 -25.95 5.81 -21.14
CA SER A 43 -26.58 6.91 -21.89
C SER A 43 -28.10 7.02 -21.68
N ASP A 44 -28.72 6.00 -21.09
CA ASP A 44 -30.13 5.98 -20.71
C ASP A 44 -30.30 6.30 -19.21
N PRO A 45 -30.90 7.45 -18.85
CA PRO A 45 -31.13 7.85 -17.46
C PRO A 45 -31.99 6.86 -16.67
N GLN A 46 -32.93 6.15 -17.32
CA GLN A 46 -33.79 5.18 -16.64
C GLN A 46 -33.01 3.91 -16.32
N GLU A 47 -32.16 3.46 -17.25
CA GLU A 47 -31.26 2.34 -17.03
C GLU A 47 -30.19 2.69 -15.98
N PHE A 48 -29.66 3.92 -16.00
CA PHE A 48 -28.73 4.40 -14.99
C PHE A 48 -29.39 4.45 -13.61
N LEU A 49 -30.61 4.97 -13.48
CA LEU A 49 -31.33 5.02 -12.21
C LEU A 49 -31.75 3.61 -11.73
N ALA A 50 -32.14 2.71 -12.63
CA ALA A 50 -32.45 1.33 -12.30
C ALA A 50 -31.19 0.57 -11.84
N ASN A 51 -30.08 0.71 -12.55
CA ASN A 51 -28.79 0.15 -12.15
C ASN A 51 -28.27 0.80 -10.88
N ALA A 52 -28.40 2.11 -10.70
CA ALA A 52 -28.02 2.82 -9.49
C ALA A 52 -28.85 2.34 -8.30
N THR A 53 -30.15 2.11 -8.47
CA THR A 53 -31.04 1.60 -7.41
C THR A 53 -30.74 0.14 -7.08
N LEU A 54 -30.50 -0.71 -8.09
CA LEU A 54 -30.09 -2.11 -7.88
C LEU A 54 -28.70 -2.22 -7.25
N ASN A 55 -27.76 -1.37 -7.66
CA ASN A 55 -26.43 -1.27 -7.07
C ASN A 55 -26.50 -0.69 -5.67
N GLN A 56 -27.34 0.31 -5.40
CA GLN A 56 -27.57 0.84 -4.05
C GLN A 56 -28.23 -0.20 -3.14
N LEU A 57 -29.21 -0.95 -3.64
CA LEU A 57 -29.87 -2.01 -2.86
C LEU A 57 -28.93 -3.21 -2.62
N SER A 58 -28.08 -3.54 -3.59
CA SER A 58 -27.03 -4.56 -3.43
C SER A 58 -25.91 -4.07 -2.51
N ALA A 59 -25.55 -2.79 -2.57
CA ALA A 59 -24.65 -2.15 -1.63
C ALA A 59 -25.25 -2.10 -0.23
N ILE A 60 -26.55 -1.84 -0.07
CA ILE A 60 -27.25 -1.94 1.22
C ILE A 60 -27.21 -3.38 1.76
N LYS A 61 -27.32 -4.39 0.89
CA LYS A 61 -27.11 -5.81 1.26
C LYS A 61 -25.66 -6.15 1.62
N GLN A 62 -24.67 -5.43 1.09
CA GLN A 62 -23.25 -5.51 1.50
C GLN A 62 -22.92 -4.67 2.74
N VAL A 63 -23.67 -3.60 2.98
CA VAL A 63 -23.57 -2.71 4.16
C VAL A 63 -24.29 -3.33 5.36
N LEU A 64 -25.25 -4.23 5.12
CA LEU A 64 -25.57 -5.26 6.11
C LEU A 64 -24.30 -6.11 6.29
N PRO A 65 -23.58 -6.00 7.41
CA PRO A 65 -22.16 -6.31 7.47
C PRO A 65 -21.91 -7.80 7.27
N GLN A 66 -21.64 -8.17 6.02
CA GLN A 66 -20.82 -9.32 5.68
C GLN A 66 -19.42 -8.75 5.52
N GLY A 67 -18.51 -9.07 6.46
CA GLY A 67 -17.22 -8.43 6.65
C GLY A 67 -16.28 -8.49 5.44
N SER A 68 -16.54 -7.66 4.45
CA SER A 68 -15.70 -7.39 3.30
C SER A 68 -14.75 -6.26 3.65
N GLU A 69 -13.46 -6.43 3.36
CA GLU A 69 -12.40 -5.43 3.49
C GLU A 69 -12.78 -4.12 2.73
N GLY A 70 -13.45 -3.20 3.42
CA GLY A 70 -14.02 -1.99 2.81
C GLY A 70 -12.99 -0.91 2.46
N ILE A 71 -13.47 0.26 1.98
CA ILE A 71 -12.65 1.44 1.67
C ILE A 71 -11.72 1.80 2.84
N THR A 72 -12.25 1.78 4.07
CA THR A 72 -11.47 2.06 5.28
C THR A 72 -10.31 1.09 5.48
N SER A 73 -10.54 -0.22 5.27
CA SER A 73 -9.48 -1.23 5.37
C SER A 73 -8.38 -0.97 4.33
N ASN A 74 -8.77 -0.65 3.10
CA ASN A 74 -7.82 -0.34 2.04
C ASN A 74 -7.02 0.93 2.32
N LEU A 75 -7.63 1.98 2.88
CA LEU A 75 -6.96 3.22 3.24
C LEU A 75 -6.01 3.05 4.44
N VAL A 76 -6.42 2.25 5.44
CA VAL A 76 -5.55 1.86 6.56
C VAL A 76 -4.35 1.05 6.06
N GLY A 77 -4.58 0.07 5.17
CA GLY A 77 -3.50 -0.70 4.57
C GLY A 77 -2.54 0.16 3.74
N LEU A 78 -3.02 1.16 3.00
CA LEU A 78 -2.15 2.15 2.35
C LEU A 78 -1.26 2.88 3.36
N SER A 79 -1.84 3.37 4.46
CA SER A 79 -1.11 4.09 5.51
C SER A 79 -0.05 3.21 6.18
N ILE A 80 -0.39 1.95 6.49
CA ILE A 80 0.54 0.98 7.05
C ILE A 80 1.70 0.70 6.08
N ASN A 81 1.39 0.43 4.81
CA ASN A 81 2.43 0.17 3.83
C ASN A 81 3.32 1.39 3.59
N LEU A 82 2.76 2.61 3.56
CA LEU A 82 3.56 3.84 3.47
C LEU A 82 4.51 3.99 4.66
N THR A 83 4.01 3.76 5.88
CA THR A 83 4.82 3.80 7.10
C THR A 83 5.95 2.76 7.06
N ASN A 84 5.63 1.55 6.61
CA ASN A 84 6.62 0.47 6.46
C ASN A 84 7.67 0.79 5.39
N ALA A 85 7.27 1.40 4.27
CA ALA A 85 8.20 1.87 3.25
C ALA A 85 9.16 2.91 3.82
N GLN A 86 8.63 3.93 4.52
CA GLN A 86 9.44 4.98 5.14
C GLN A 86 10.44 4.42 6.16
N ALA A 87 9.98 3.53 7.05
CA ALA A 87 10.85 2.87 8.02
C ALA A 87 11.96 2.05 7.33
N SER A 88 11.60 1.30 6.29
CA SER A 88 12.55 0.47 5.53
C SER A 88 13.57 1.33 4.76
N THR A 89 13.14 2.44 4.16
CA THR A 89 14.03 3.44 3.55
C THR A 89 14.99 4.01 4.59
N LYS A 90 14.53 4.33 5.81
CA LYS A 90 15.40 4.85 6.86
C LYS A 90 16.50 3.86 7.27
N VAL A 91 16.19 2.56 7.28
CA VAL A 91 17.19 1.50 7.52
C VAL A 91 18.25 1.51 6.43
N VAL A 92 17.84 1.55 5.15
CA VAL A 92 18.77 1.60 4.01
C VAL A 92 19.64 2.87 4.07
N GLU A 93 19.06 4.04 4.34
CA GLU A 93 19.80 5.30 4.48
C GLU A 93 20.85 5.22 5.60
N THR A 94 20.47 4.71 6.77
CA THR A 94 21.38 4.60 7.92
C THR A 94 22.51 3.63 7.63
N ALA A 95 22.20 2.49 7.00
CA ALA A 95 23.20 1.50 6.59
C ALA A 95 24.16 2.09 5.55
N SER A 96 23.64 2.78 4.53
CA SER A 96 24.44 3.47 3.51
C SER A 96 25.33 4.55 4.10
N GLY A 97 24.79 5.37 5.02
CA GLY A 97 25.57 6.39 5.72
C GLY A 97 26.69 5.77 6.56
N THR A 98 26.45 4.63 7.19
CA THR A 98 27.47 3.89 7.95
C THR A 98 28.61 3.39 7.04
N VAL A 99 28.29 2.91 5.83
CA VAL A 99 29.32 2.56 4.84
C VAL A 99 30.16 3.79 4.48
N GLY A 100 29.52 4.93 4.22
CA GLY A 100 30.20 6.19 3.95
C GLY A 100 31.19 6.57 5.04
N THR A 101 30.75 6.59 6.30
CA THR A 101 31.63 6.88 7.44
C THR A 101 32.81 5.91 7.56
N ILE A 102 32.62 4.62 7.27
CA ILE A 102 33.71 3.64 7.29
C ILE A 102 34.71 3.92 6.18
N LEU A 103 34.24 4.23 4.96
CA LEU A 103 35.11 4.57 3.84
C LEU A 103 35.93 5.82 4.13
N ASP A 104 35.31 6.86 4.71
CA ASP A 104 35.98 8.09 5.10
C ASP A 104 37.07 7.88 6.17
N LEU A 105 36.89 6.92 7.08
CA LEU A 105 37.90 6.59 8.09
C LEU A 105 39.07 5.77 7.54
N LEU A 106 38.86 5.03 6.45
CA LEU A 106 39.86 4.16 5.83
C LEU A 106 40.65 4.83 4.70
N ALA A 107 40.21 5.99 4.23
CA ALA A 107 40.88 6.83 3.22
C ALA A 107 41.98 7.70 3.82
#